data_AF-X1RXB9-F1
#
_entry.id   AF-X1RXB9-F1
#
_cell.length_a   1.000
_cell.length_b   1.000
_cell.length_c   1.000
_cell.angle_alpha   90.00
_cell.angle_beta   90.00
_cell.angle_gamma   90.00
#
_symmetry.space_group_name_H-M   'P 1'
#
loop_
_entity.id
_entity.type
_entity.pdbx_description
1 polymer ?
#
loop_
_entity_poly.entity_id
_entity_poly.type
_entity_poly.pdbx_seq_one_letter_code
_entity_poly.pdbx_strand_id
1 'polypeptide(L)' 'MAGNTRGKLKECFEGVHRNNEWIKKHLAVSLVLIKDHKPKLSTGIRALADAYNTLDKLAQDIYSKL' A
#
# COMPACT_ATOMS: atom_id res chain seq x y z
N MET A 1 -21.26 0.48 24.76
CA MET A 1 -19.95 0.71 24.11
C MET A 1 -20.09 0.84 22.58
N ALA A 2 -20.96 1.73 22.09
CA ALA A 2 -21.23 1.95 20.65
C ALA A 2 -20.69 3.31 20.14
N GLY A 3 -20.03 4.10 20.99
CA GLY A 3 -19.78 5.52 20.73
C GLY A 3 -18.57 5.87 19.84
N ASN A 4 -17.71 4.91 19.46
CA ASN A 4 -16.51 5.22 18.65
C ASN A 4 -16.17 4.16 17.59
N THR A 5 -17.14 3.40 17.09
CA THR A 5 -16.86 2.40 16.05
C THR A 5 -16.38 3.05 14.76
N ARG A 6 -16.99 4.16 14.35
CA ARG A 6 -16.60 4.91 13.15
C ARG A 6 -15.18 5.47 13.24
N GLY A 7 -14.81 6.07 14.37
CA GLY A 7 -13.45 6.61 14.57
C GLY A 7 -12.39 5.51 14.53
N LYS A 8 -12.63 4.39 15.22
CA LYS A 8 -11.74 3.22 15.18
C LYS A 8 -11.57 2.65 13.76
N LEU A 9 -12.65 2.57 12.98
CA LEU A 9 -12.56 2.12 11.59
C LEU A 9 -11.71 3.09 10.76
N LYS A 10 -11.90 4.41 10.91
CA LYS A 10 -11.06 5.41 10.23
C LYS A 10 -9.58 5.25 10.58
N GLU A 11 -9.25 5.09 11.86
CA GLU A 11 -7.88 4.84 12.31
C GLU A 11 -7.28 3.57 11.68
N CYS A 12 -8.05 2.48 11.62
CA CYS A 12 -7.59 1.24 10.98
C CYS A 12 -7.29 1.43 9.49
N PHE A 13 -8.19 2.07 8.74
CA PHE A 13 -8.00 2.28 7.30
C PHE A 13 -6.90 3.31 6.99
N GLU A 14 -6.71 4.32 7.85
CA GLU A 14 -5.56 5.21 7.76
C GLU A 14 -4.25 4.45 8.03
N GLY A 15 -4.25 3.51 8.97
CA GLY A 15 -3.12 2.60 9.20
C GLY A 15 -2.79 1.74 7.98
N VAL A 16 -3.81 1.21 7.29
CA VAL A 16 -3.62 0.47 6.03
C VAL A 16 -2.95 1.35 4.97
N HIS A 17 -3.41 2.59 4.80
CA HIS A 17 -2.82 3.53 3.84
C HIS A 17 -1.34 3.83 4.17
N ARG A 18 -1.02 4.17 5.42
CA ARG A 18 0.36 4.44 5.85
C ARG A 18 1.29 3.23 5.67
N ASN A 19 0.79 2.02 5.95
CA ASN A 19 1.55 0.79 5.70
C ASN A 19 1.85 0.62 4.20
N ASN A 20 0.91 1.00 3.34
CA ASN A 20 1.09 0.96 1.90
C ASN A 20 2.18 1.93 1.43
N GLU A 21 2.29 3.12 2.01
CA GLU A 21 3.40 4.05 1.73
C GLU A 21 4.77 3.44 2.06
N TRP A 22 4.88 2.75 3.20
CA TRP A 22 6.09 2.01 3.56
C TRP A 22 6.42 0.91 2.57
N ILE A 23 5.42 0.14 2.14
CA ILE A 23 5.59 -0.89 1.12
C ILE A 23 6.11 -0.28 -0.18
N LYS A 24 5.49 0.79 -0.69
CA LYS A 24 5.93 1.50 -1.90
C LYS A 24 7.38 1.97 -1.78
N LYS A 25 7.77 2.54 -0.63
CA LYS A 25 9.15 2.93 -0.34
C LYS A 25 10.12 1.74 -0.44
N HIS A 26 9.79 0.61 0.18
CA HIS A 26 10.65 -0.58 0.12
C HIS A 26 10.77 -1.15 -1.30
N LEU A 27 9.67 -1.23 -2.06
CA LEU A 27 9.69 -1.71 -3.44
C LEU A 27 10.53 -0.78 -4.35
N ALA A 28 10.44 0.54 -4.15
CA ALA A 28 11.28 1.50 -4.86
C ALA A 28 12.77 1.32 -4.54
N VAL A 29 13.12 1.15 -3.26
CA VAL A 29 14.51 0.85 -2.84
C VAL A 29 14.98 -0.46 -3.45
N SER A 30 14.16 -1.51 -3.47
CA SER A 30 14.50 -2.79 -4.10
C SER A 30 14.80 -2.63 -5.59
N LEU A 31 14.02 -1.84 -6.33
CA LEU A 31 14.32 -1.53 -7.75
C LEU A 31 15.67 -0.84 -7.92
N VAL A 32 16.01 0.11 -7.05
CA VAL A 32 17.32 0.80 -7.07
C VAL A 32 18.46 -0.16 -6.77
N LEU A 33 18.29 -1.09 -5.84
CA LEU A 33 19.31 -2.09 -5.49
C LEU A 33 19.56 -3.09 -6.62
N ILE A 34 18.51 -3.48 -7.33
CA ILE A 34 18.60 -4.44 -8.44
C ILE A 34 19.17 -3.80 -9.71
N LYS A 35 18.93 -2.50 -9.93
CA LYS A 35 19.27 -1.77 -11.15
C LYS A 35 18.85 -2.58 -12.39
N ASP A 36 19.77 -2.74 -13.36
CA ASP A 36 19.56 -3.49 -14.59
C ASP A 36 20.09 -4.93 -14.53
N HIS A 37 20.57 -5.39 -13.36
CA HIS A 37 21.19 -6.71 -13.24
C HIS A 37 20.20 -7.88 -13.38
N LYS A 38 18.93 -7.68 -13.01
CA LYS A 38 17.91 -8.74 -13.01
C LYS A 38 16.56 -8.22 -13.54
N PRO A 39 16.39 -8.09 -14.86
CA PRO A 39 15.19 -7.49 -15.46
C PRO A 39 13.89 -8.21 -15.09
N LYS A 40 13.91 -9.55 -14.99
CA LYS A 40 12.73 -10.34 -14.56
C LYS A 40 12.28 -9.98 -13.14
N LEU A 41 13.23 -9.73 -12.24
CA LEU A 41 12.92 -9.36 -10.86
C LEU A 41 12.37 -7.93 -10.78
N SER A 42 12.93 -7.01 -11.59
CA SER A 42 12.40 -5.65 -11.72
C SER A 42 10.96 -5.63 -12.23
N THR A 43 10.61 -6.48 -13.21
CA THR A 43 9.23 -6.64 -13.68
C THR A 43 8.32 -7.13 -12.55
N GLY A 44 8.75 -8.14 -11.78
CA GLY A 44 7.98 -8.66 -10.65
C GLY A 44 7.74 -7.60 -9.56
N ILE A 45 8.75 -6.79 -9.23
CA ILE A 45 8.63 -5.72 -8.23
C ILE A 45 7.69 -4.61 -8.70
N ARG A 46 7.73 -4.23 -9.98
CA ARG A 46 6.79 -3.27 -10.56
C ARG A 46 5.35 -3.79 -10.50
N ALA A 47 5.13 -5.04 -10.90
CA ALA A 47 3.81 -5.67 -10.81
C ALA A 47 3.28 -5.72 -9.37
N LEU A 48 4.16 -6.01 -8.39
CA LEU A 48 3.80 -5.98 -6.97
C LEU A 48 3.43 -4.57 -6.49
N ALA A 49 4.16 -3.54 -6.93
CA ALA A 49 3.84 -2.15 -6.61
C ALA A 49 2.47 -1.73 -7.16
N ASP A 50 2.13 -2.15 -8.38
CA ASP A 50 0.82 -1.89 -9.00
C ASP A 50 -0.33 -2.60 -8.25
N ALA A 51 -0.09 -3.83 -7.78
CA ALA A 51 -1.05 -4.55 -6.95
C ALA A 51 -1.31 -3.80 -5.63
N TYR A 52 -0.27 -3.35 -4.94
CA TYR A 52 -0.41 -2.57 -3.71
C TYR A 52 -1.09 -1.22 -3.93
N ASN A 53 -0.83 -0.55 -5.06
CA ASN A 53 -1.57 0.66 -5.46
C ASN A 53 -3.07 0.38 -5.61
N THR A 54 -3.44 -0.79 -6.15
CA THR A 54 -4.84 -1.18 -6.28
C THR A 54 -5.48 -1.44 -4.92
N LEU A 55 -4.78 -2.15 -4.03
CA LEU A 55 -5.23 -2.39 -2.66
C LEU A 55 -5.39 -1.08 -1.86
N ASP A 56 -4.49 -0.11 -2.06
CA ASP A 56 -4.56 1.23 -1.45
C ASP A 56 -5.85 1.95 -1.85
N LYS A 57 -6.15 1.96 -3.16
CA LYS A 57 -7.35 2.60 -3.69
C LYS A 57 -8.63 1.98 -3.12
N LEU A 58 -8.66 0.65 -2.97
CA LEU A 58 -9.79 -0.05 -2.36
C LEU A 58 -9.94 0.33 -0.87
N ALA A 59 -8.83 0.42 -0.14
CA ALA A 59 -8.86 0.87 1.26
C ALA A 59 -9.35 2.31 1.40
N GLN A 60 -8.89 3.22 0.53
CA GLN A 60 -9.32 4.61 0.50
C GLN A 60 -10.80 4.77 0.08
N ASP A 61 -11.28 3.96 -0.87
CA ASP A 61 -12.70 3.93 -1.25
C ASP A 61 -13.57 3.53 -0.05
N ILE A 62 -13.17 2.51 0.72
CA ILE A 62 -13.87 2.15 1.95
C ILE A 62 -13.80 3.29 2.97
N TYR A 63 -12.63 3.89 3.18
CA TYR A 63 -12.47 5.03 4.08
C TYR A 63 -13.39 6.21 3.69
N SER A 64 -13.53 6.50 2.40
CA SER A 64 -14.37 7.59 1.90
C SER A 64 -15.86 7.38 2.19
N LYS A 65 -16.28 6.12 2.35
CA LYS A 65 -17.65 5.71 2.66
C LYS A 65 -17.94 5.67 4.17
N LEU A 66 -16.91 5.80 5.02
CA LEU A 66 -17.04 5.82 6.48
C LEU A 66 -17.44 7.18 7.03
#